data_AF-A0A0N4TZG8-F1
#
_entry.id   AF-A0A0N4TZG8-F1
#
_cell.length_a   1.000
_cell.length_b   1.000
_cell.length_c   1.000
_cell.angle_alpha   90.00
_cell.angle_beta   90.00
_cell.angle_gamma   90.00
#
_symmetry.space_group_name_H-M   'P 1'
#
loop_
_entity.id
_entity.type
_entity.pdbx_description
1 polymer ?
#
loop_
_entity_poly.entity_id
_entity_poly.type
_entity_poly.pdbx_seq_one_letter_code
_entity_poly.pdbx_strand_id
1 'polypeptide(L)'
;MSADSDDYVVRNVDAKLQQDSEWLKTFEENLKKSRNLNNEITTLLESFRNRLVQLEQSVVPLYEKTALLRQKQANIRKVLKTVDAMQQFYGRAAELECSIREGNASVEREQFIERMEQLAEAISFFSSHPTYQNQLDSMRLTFESGCCALEKEFRNMLLANSVMLDAPIISESLDNEYG
;
A
#
# COMPACT_ATOMS: atom_id res chain seq x y z
N MET A 1 -6.39 -98.46 52.29
CA MET A 1 -5.43 -97.39 51.97
C MET A 1 -5.53 -96.88 50.53
N SER A 2 -6.15 -97.61 49.57
CA SER A 2 -6.27 -97.14 48.17
C SER A 2 -7.37 -96.09 47.96
N ALA A 3 -8.53 -96.21 48.61
CA ALA A 3 -9.66 -95.29 48.42
C ALA A 3 -9.38 -93.84 48.90
N ASP A 4 -8.49 -93.69 49.88
CA ASP A 4 -8.12 -92.39 50.47
C ASP A 4 -7.13 -91.62 49.56
N SER A 5 -6.35 -92.35 48.76
CA SER A 5 -5.43 -91.75 47.78
C SER A 5 -6.17 -91.26 46.53
N ASP A 6 -7.22 -91.97 46.11
CA ASP A 6 -8.04 -91.55 44.95
C ASP A 6 -8.92 -90.33 45.29
N ASP A 7 -9.50 -90.25 46.49
CA ASP A 7 -10.26 -89.07 46.96
C ASP A 7 -9.36 -87.82 47.05
N TYR A 8 -8.11 -87.99 47.48
CA TYR A 8 -7.12 -86.91 47.52
C TYR A 8 -6.76 -86.38 46.12
N VAL A 9 -6.55 -87.27 45.14
CA VAL A 9 -6.23 -86.88 43.76
C VAL A 9 -7.40 -86.17 43.10
N VAL A 10 -8.63 -86.67 43.29
CA VAL A 10 -9.86 -86.02 42.77
C VAL A 10 -10.02 -84.62 43.35
N ARG A 11 -9.87 -84.45 44.68
CA ARG A 11 -9.92 -83.13 45.32
C ARG A 11 -8.86 -82.16 44.80
N ASN A 12 -7.65 -82.64 44.53
CA ASN A 12 -6.58 -81.80 44.01
C ASN A 12 -6.84 -81.37 42.55
N VAL A 13 -7.41 -82.26 41.74
CA VAL A 13 -7.84 -81.94 40.37
C VAL A 13 -8.99 -80.94 40.39
N ASP A 14 -9.99 -81.12 41.25
CA ASP A 14 -11.11 -80.18 41.41
C ASP A 14 -10.64 -78.80 41.87
N ALA A 15 -9.72 -78.74 42.83
CA ALA A 15 -9.13 -77.49 43.29
C ALA A 15 -8.35 -76.77 42.17
N LYS A 16 -7.64 -77.53 41.33
CA LYS A 16 -6.90 -76.96 40.18
C LYS A 16 -7.84 -76.45 39.10
N LEU A 17 -8.89 -77.19 38.78
CA LEU A 17 -9.93 -76.76 37.84
C LEU A 17 -10.66 -75.52 38.33
N GLN A 18 -10.93 -75.43 39.63
CA GLN A 18 -11.55 -74.25 40.23
C GLN A 18 -10.61 -73.03 40.15
N GLN A 19 -9.32 -73.20 40.44
CA GLN A 19 -8.32 -72.16 40.28
C GLN A 19 -8.21 -71.68 38.82
N ASP A 20 -8.14 -72.62 37.87
CA ASP A 20 -8.02 -72.29 36.44
C ASP A 20 -9.30 -71.58 35.95
N SER A 21 -10.47 -71.99 36.43
CA SER A 21 -11.76 -71.33 36.15
C SER A 21 -11.78 -69.87 36.66
N GLU A 22 -11.33 -69.62 37.88
CA GLU A 22 -11.22 -68.27 38.45
C GLU A 22 -10.20 -67.39 37.69
N TRP A 23 -9.07 -67.98 37.29
CA TRP A 23 -8.07 -67.29 36.50
C TRP A 23 -8.58 -66.92 35.10
N LEU A 24 -9.30 -67.83 34.44
CA LEU A 24 -9.89 -67.61 33.12
C LEU A 24 -10.96 -66.52 33.17
N LYS A 25 -11.77 -66.50 34.23
CA LYS A 25 -12.74 -65.42 34.50
C LYS A 25 -12.05 -64.06 34.65
N THR A 26 -10.97 -64.01 35.42
CA THR A 26 -10.18 -62.78 35.62
C THR A 26 -9.54 -62.30 34.31
N PHE A 27 -9.04 -63.24 33.50
CA PHE A 27 -8.45 -62.95 32.20
C PHE A 27 -9.50 -62.40 31.22
N GLU A 28 -10.71 -62.98 31.19
CA GLU A 28 -11.82 -62.50 30.38
C GLU A 28 -12.26 -61.07 30.80
N GLU A 29 -12.32 -60.79 32.11
CA GLU A 29 -12.59 -59.44 32.63
C GLU A 29 -11.52 -58.43 32.19
N ASN A 30 -10.24 -58.81 32.23
CA ASN A 30 -9.14 -57.96 31.79
C ASN A 30 -9.16 -57.72 30.28
N LEU A 31 -9.48 -58.74 29.48
CA LEU A 31 -9.70 -58.58 28.03
C LEU A 31 -10.87 -57.64 27.74
N LYS A 32 -11.97 -57.74 28.51
CA LYS A 32 -13.11 -56.82 28.38
C LYS A 32 -12.72 -55.38 28.72
N LYS A 33 -11.94 -55.16 29.79
CA LYS A 33 -11.40 -53.83 30.14
C LYS A 33 -10.49 -53.28 29.05
N SER A 34 -9.59 -54.10 28.51
CA SER A 34 -8.71 -53.72 27.41
C SER A 34 -9.48 -53.33 26.15
N ARG A 35 -10.52 -54.11 25.79
CA ARG A 35 -11.41 -53.79 24.66
C ARG A 35 -12.15 -52.48 24.88
N ASN A 36 -12.66 -52.23 26.09
CA ASN A 36 -13.32 -50.97 26.44
C ASN A 36 -12.37 -49.78 26.31
N LEU A 37 -11.16 -49.87 26.87
CA LEU A 37 -10.14 -48.84 26.73
C LEU A 37 -9.80 -48.57 25.27
N ASN A 38 -9.67 -49.61 24.44
CA ASN A 38 -9.38 -49.44 23.02
C ASN A 38 -10.54 -48.73 22.28
N ASN A 39 -11.79 -49.05 22.64
CA ASN A 39 -12.96 -48.35 22.10
C ASN A 39 -13.00 -46.87 22.53
N GLU A 40 -12.67 -46.57 23.78
CA GLU A 40 -12.56 -45.19 24.28
C GLU A 40 -11.47 -44.42 23.53
N ILE A 41 -10.29 -45.01 23.36
CA ILE A 41 -9.19 -44.41 22.58
C ILE A 41 -9.62 -44.16 21.14
N THR A 42 -10.27 -45.14 20.51
CA THR A 42 -10.76 -45.01 19.13
C THR A 42 -11.77 -43.88 19.01
N THR A 43 -12.70 -43.77 19.96
CA THR A 43 -13.71 -42.71 20.01
C THR A 43 -13.07 -41.34 20.20
N LEU A 44 -12.06 -41.26 21.07
CA LEU A 44 -11.32 -40.02 21.32
C LEU A 44 -10.55 -39.58 20.07
N LEU A 45 -9.83 -40.48 19.41
CA LEU A 45 -9.10 -40.20 18.17
C LEU A 45 -10.04 -39.74 17.06
N GLU A 46 -11.21 -40.36 16.95
CA GLU A 46 -12.25 -39.96 16.01
C GLU A 46 -12.77 -38.53 16.30
N SER A 47 -12.98 -38.20 17.58
CA SER A 47 -13.32 -36.83 17.99
C SER A 47 -12.23 -35.81 17.61
N PHE A 48 -10.96 -36.14 17.87
CA PHE A 48 -9.83 -35.28 17.49
C PHE A 48 -9.74 -35.07 15.98
N ARG A 49 -9.91 -36.14 15.19
CA ARG A 49 -9.94 -36.07 13.73
C ARG A 49 -11.02 -35.12 13.25
N ASN A 50 -12.24 -35.24 13.77
CA ASN A 50 -13.36 -34.38 13.38
C ASN A 50 -13.11 -32.91 13.75
N ARG A 51 -12.52 -32.65 14.92
CA ARG A 51 -12.13 -31.29 15.32
C ARG A 51 -11.04 -30.70 14.43
N LEU A 52 -10.05 -31.50 14.00
CA LEU A 52 -9.02 -31.05 13.07
C LEU A 52 -9.59 -30.70 11.70
N VAL A 53 -10.51 -31.52 11.18
CA VAL A 53 -11.20 -31.23 9.91
C VAL A 53 -12.00 -29.92 10.00
N GLN A 54 -12.76 -29.73 11.09
CA GLN A 54 -13.50 -28.49 11.31
C GLN A 54 -12.58 -27.27 11.43
N LEU A 55 -11.45 -27.42 12.11
CA LEU A 55 -10.46 -26.36 12.23
C LEU A 55 -9.88 -25.99 10.86
N GLU A 56 -9.49 -26.98 10.06
CA GLU A 56 -8.97 -26.78 8.71
C GLU A 56 -9.98 -26.04 7.82
N GLN A 57 -11.25 -26.49 7.83
CA GLN A 57 -12.34 -25.85 7.08
C GLN A 57 -12.60 -24.40 7.51
N SER A 58 -12.31 -24.05 8.76
CA SER A 58 -12.45 -22.68 9.27
C SER A 58 -11.22 -21.81 8.96
N VAL A 59 -10.03 -22.41 9.04
CA VAL A 59 -8.74 -21.72 8.92
C VAL A 59 -8.42 -21.37 7.46
N VAL A 60 -8.70 -22.24 6.50
CA VAL A 60 -8.42 -21.98 5.08
C VAL A 60 -9.14 -20.71 4.57
N PRO A 61 -10.47 -20.53 4.75
CA PRO A 61 -11.14 -19.30 4.37
C PRO A 61 -10.62 -18.06 5.10
N LEU A 62 -10.13 -18.21 6.34
CA LEU A 62 -9.54 -17.11 7.09
C LEU A 62 -8.21 -16.66 6.46
N TYR A 63 -7.38 -17.60 6.01
CA TYR A 63 -6.14 -17.28 5.28
C TYR A 63 -6.44 -16.53 3.97
N GLU A 64 -7.41 -17.01 3.19
CA GLU A 64 -7.82 -16.36 1.94
C GLU A 64 -8.34 -14.93 2.17
N LYS A 65 -9.26 -14.76 3.13
CA LYS A 65 -9.75 -13.43 3.52
C LYS A 65 -8.63 -12.53 3.99
N THR A 66 -7.68 -13.06 4.77
CA THR A 66 -6.52 -12.30 5.26
C THR A 66 -5.60 -11.87 4.11
N ALA A 67 -5.36 -12.75 3.13
CA ALA A 67 -4.57 -12.44 1.94
C ALA A 67 -5.22 -11.33 1.11
N LEU A 68 -6.53 -11.43 0.87
CA LEU A 68 -7.30 -10.41 0.17
C LEU A 68 -7.26 -9.07 0.91
N LEU A 69 -7.41 -9.09 2.24
CA LEU A 69 -7.35 -7.88 3.06
C LEU A 69 -5.96 -7.23 2.99
N ARG A 70 -4.88 -8.02 3.02
CA ARG A 70 -3.51 -7.51 2.84
C ARG A 70 -3.31 -6.87 1.48
N GLN A 71 -3.85 -7.46 0.41
CA GLN A 71 -3.79 -6.88 -0.93
C GLN A 71 -4.55 -5.55 -0.99
N LYS A 72 -5.77 -5.50 -0.45
CA LYS A 72 -6.55 -4.26 -0.34
C LYS A 72 -5.80 -3.18 0.43
N GLN A 73 -5.19 -3.53 1.57
CA GLN A 73 -4.39 -2.61 2.37
C GLN A 73 -3.13 -2.13 1.62
N ALA A 74 -2.49 -2.98 0.82
CA ALA A 74 -1.36 -2.58 -0.02
C ALA A 74 -1.80 -1.58 -1.11
N ASN A 75 -2.95 -1.82 -1.74
CA ASN A 75 -3.51 -0.90 -2.73
C ASN A 75 -3.86 0.46 -2.10
N ILE A 76 -4.51 0.46 -0.94
CA ILE A 76 -4.83 1.69 -0.19
C ILE A 76 -3.54 2.47 0.13
N ARG A 77 -2.48 1.79 0.60
CA ARG A 77 -1.19 2.44 0.87
C ARG A 77 -0.54 3.05 -0.38
N LYS A 78 -0.66 2.40 -1.54
CA LYS A 78 -0.17 2.96 -2.82
C LYS A 78 -0.95 4.21 -3.22
N VAL A 79 -2.28 4.16 -3.10
CA VAL A 79 -3.14 5.32 -3.40
C VAL A 79 -2.82 6.47 -2.45
N LEU A 80 -2.69 6.22 -1.15
CA LEU A 80 -2.33 7.24 -0.16
C LEU A 80 -1.02 7.94 -0.53
N LYS A 81 0.04 7.17 -0.85
CA LYS A 81 1.32 7.73 -1.30
C LYS A 81 1.19 8.59 -2.57
N THR A 82 0.31 8.19 -3.48
CA THR A 82 0.06 8.94 -4.71
C THR A 82 -0.64 10.26 -4.42
N VAL A 83 -1.61 10.25 -3.49
CA VAL A 83 -2.31 11.45 -3.01
C VAL A 83 -1.34 12.39 -2.28
N ASP A 84 -0.50 11.88 -1.39
CA ASP A 84 0.50 12.68 -0.67
C ASP A 84 1.48 13.38 -1.64
N ALA A 85 1.93 12.64 -2.66
CA ALA A 85 2.78 13.20 -3.71
C ALA A 85 2.02 14.29 -4.49
N MET A 86 0.76 14.01 -4.89
CA MET A 86 -0.09 14.98 -5.59
C MET A 86 -0.28 16.25 -4.78
N GLN A 87 -0.57 16.15 -3.49
CA GLN A 87 -0.74 17.31 -2.61
C GLN A 87 0.51 18.20 -2.58
N GLN A 88 1.70 17.60 -2.49
CA GLN A 88 2.95 18.36 -2.50
C GLN A 88 3.18 19.07 -3.85
N PHE A 89 2.93 18.39 -4.96
CA PHE A 89 3.08 18.97 -6.29
C PHE A 89 2.11 20.11 -6.56
N TYR A 90 0.83 19.93 -6.22
CA TYR A 90 -0.18 20.98 -6.37
C TYR A 90 0.12 22.19 -5.47
N GLY A 91 0.56 21.96 -4.23
CA GLY A 91 0.96 23.05 -3.33
C GLY A 91 2.09 23.90 -3.90
N ARG A 92 3.17 23.25 -4.36
CA ARG A 92 4.31 23.94 -4.97
C ARG A 92 3.95 24.65 -6.28
N ALA A 93 3.11 24.04 -7.12
CA ALA A 93 2.67 24.66 -8.35
C ALA A 93 1.81 25.91 -8.07
N ALA A 94 0.87 25.81 -7.12
CA ALA A 94 0.03 26.94 -6.71
C ALA A 94 0.86 28.08 -6.09
N GLU A 95 1.84 27.78 -5.24
CA GLU A 95 2.76 28.78 -4.69
C GLU A 95 3.53 29.52 -5.79
N LEU A 96 4.04 28.80 -6.78
CA LEU A 96 4.74 29.39 -7.93
C LEU A 96 3.82 30.25 -8.79
N GLU A 97 2.60 29.76 -9.07
CA GLU A 97 1.60 30.52 -9.82
C GLU A 97 1.17 31.81 -9.09
N CYS A 98 0.97 31.74 -7.77
CA CYS A 98 0.69 32.92 -6.94
C CYS A 98 1.86 33.91 -6.98
N SER A 99 3.09 33.43 -6.85
CA SER A 99 4.28 34.28 -6.89
C SER A 99 4.43 35.04 -8.21
N ILE A 100 4.06 34.44 -9.34
CA ILE A 100 4.04 35.11 -10.65
C ILE A 100 2.89 36.10 -10.74
N ARG A 101 1.72 35.77 -10.19
CA ARG A 101 0.53 36.63 -10.24
C ARG A 101 0.66 37.89 -9.37
N GLU A 102 1.30 37.75 -8.21
CA GLU A 102 1.57 38.84 -7.26
C GLU A 102 2.86 39.60 -7.62
N GLY A 103 3.78 38.94 -8.32
CA GLY A 103 5.05 39.50 -8.75
C GLY A 103 4.88 40.66 -9.73
N ASN A 104 5.70 41.70 -9.55
CA ASN A 104 5.73 42.83 -10.45
C ASN A 104 7.00 42.78 -11.33
N ALA A 105 6.80 42.48 -12.62
CA ALA A 105 7.86 42.40 -13.62
C ALA A 105 8.70 43.70 -13.77
N SER A 106 8.12 44.86 -13.40
CA SER A 106 8.80 46.16 -13.47
C SER A 106 9.75 46.41 -12.28
N VAL A 107 9.51 45.78 -11.14
CA VAL A 107 10.29 45.99 -9.90
C VAL A 107 11.28 44.85 -9.67
N GLU A 108 10.84 43.61 -9.86
CA GLU A 108 11.62 42.41 -9.55
C GLU A 108 11.96 41.62 -10.82
N ARG A 109 12.50 42.28 -11.85
CA ARG A 109 12.62 41.71 -13.19
C ARG A 109 13.37 40.37 -13.24
N GLU A 110 14.56 40.30 -12.64
CA GLU A 110 15.40 39.09 -12.66
C GLU A 110 14.70 37.92 -11.95
N GLN A 111 14.12 38.16 -10.78
CA GLN A 111 13.38 37.15 -10.01
C GLN A 111 12.08 36.74 -10.70
N PHE A 112 11.40 37.66 -11.38
CA PHE A 112 10.22 37.35 -12.17
C PHE A 112 10.56 36.43 -13.34
N ILE A 113 11.65 36.70 -14.05
CA ILE A 113 12.14 35.84 -15.14
C ILE A 113 12.52 34.45 -14.62
N GLU A 114 13.23 34.38 -13.49
CA GLU A 114 13.58 33.11 -12.85
C GLU A 114 12.32 32.28 -12.50
N ARG A 115 11.30 32.91 -11.90
CA ARG A 115 10.02 32.25 -11.61
C ARG A 115 9.32 31.75 -12.88
N MET A 116 9.40 32.52 -13.97
CA MET A 116 8.85 32.14 -15.27
C MET A 116 9.58 30.92 -15.87
N GLU A 117 10.92 30.86 -15.75
CA GLU A 117 11.71 29.69 -16.15
C GLU A 117 11.33 28.45 -15.34
N GLN A 118 11.21 28.59 -14.01
CA GLN A 118 10.76 27.51 -13.13
C GLN A 118 9.35 27.02 -13.52
N LEU A 119 8.45 27.93 -13.90
CA LEU A 119 7.10 27.56 -14.34
C LEU A 119 7.14 26.82 -15.68
N ALA A 120 8.01 27.21 -16.61
CA ALA A 120 8.20 26.53 -17.89
C ALA A 120 8.75 25.10 -17.71
N GLU A 121 9.76 24.92 -16.84
CA GLU A 121 10.28 23.60 -16.49
C GLU A 121 9.20 22.70 -15.89
N ALA A 122 8.39 23.27 -14.98
CA ALA A 122 7.30 22.54 -14.36
C ALA A 122 6.23 22.15 -15.40
N ILE A 123 5.84 23.05 -16.31
CA ILE A 123 4.94 22.74 -17.44
C ILE A 123 5.48 21.58 -18.28
N SER A 124 6.78 21.59 -18.59
CA SER A 124 7.44 20.50 -19.32
C SER A 124 7.32 19.18 -18.57
N PHE A 125 7.59 19.16 -17.25
CA PHE A 125 7.46 17.97 -16.42
C PHE A 125 6.01 17.46 -16.34
N PHE A 126 5.02 18.33 -16.15
CA PHE A 126 3.61 17.93 -16.04
C PHE A 126 3.02 17.50 -17.39
N SER A 127 3.58 17.95 -18.52
CA SER A 127 3.14 17.55 -19.86
C SER A 127 3.29 16.05 -20.14
N SER A 128 4.21 15.36 -19.47
CA SER A 128 4.38 13.91 -19.60
C SER A 128 3.42 13.09 -18.74
N HIS A 129 2.54 13.74 -17.96
CA HIS A 129 1.70 13.08 -16.95
C HIS A 129 0.22 13.42 -17.15
N PRO A 130 -0.57 12.55 -17.84
CA PRO A 130 -1.98 12.81 -18.13
C PRO A 130 -2.87 13.06 -16.90
N THR A 131 -2.45 12.55 -15.74
CA THR A 131 -3.17 12.68 -14.47
C THR A 131 -3.26 14.13 -13.97
N TYR A 132 -2.40 15.03 -14.46
CA TYR A 132 -2.28 16.40 -13.97
C TYR A 132 -2.75 17.46 -14.97
N GLN A 133 -3.56 17.07 -15.96
CA GLN A 133 -3.97 17.96 -17.06
C GLN A 133 -4.58 19.28 -16.58
N ASN A 134 -5.46 19.25 -15.58
CA ASN A 134 -6.08 20.48 -15.05
C ASN A 134 -5.05 21.45 -14.45
N GLN A 135 -4.05 20.93 -13.72
CA GLN A 135 -3.00 21.77 -13.14
C GLN A 135 -2.07 22.31 -14.22
N LEU A 136 -1.74 21.47 -15.20
CA LEU A 136 -0.96 21.86 -16.37
C LEU A 136 -1.63 23.01 -17.14
N ASP A 137 -2.95 22.93 -17.34
CA ASP A 137 -3.71 23.98 -18.03
C ASP A 137 -3.73 25.30 -17.23
N SER A 138 -3.87 25.22 -15.90
CA SER A 138 -3.71 26.41 -15.03
C SER A 138 -2.32 27.04 -15.15
N MET A 139 -1.27 26.22 -15.07
CA MET A 139 0.11 26.69 -15.15
C MET A 139 0.41 27.32 -16.50
N ARG A 140 -0.11 26.78 -17.59
CA ARG A 140 0.00 27.38 -18.93
C ARG A 140 -0.66 28.74 -19.01
N LEU A 141 -1.86 28.89 -18.44
CA LEU A 141 -2.56 30.16 -18.39
C LEU A 141 -1.78 31.20 -17.55
N THR A 142 -1.25 30.79 -16.41
CA THR A 142 -0.42 31.67 -15.57
C THR A 142 0.86 32.07 -16.31
N PHE A 143 1.49 31.14 -17.04
CA PHE A 143 2.66 31.44 -17.87
C PHE A 143 2.34 32.44 -18.98
N GLU A 144 1.24 32.25 -19.71
CA GLU A 144 0.80 33.20 -20.74
C GLU A 144 0.57 34.61 -20.17
N SER A 145 -0.10 34.70 -19.02
CA SER A 145 -0.28 35.96 -18.29
C SER A 145 1.06 36.61 -17.90
N GLY A 146 2.03 35.81 -17.44
CA GLY A 146 3.36 36.29 -17.11
C GLY A 146 4.13 36.80 -18.33
N CYS A 147 4.00 36.15 -19.48
CA CYS A 147 4.55 36.62 -20.76
C CYS A 147 3.96 37.99 -21.15
N CYS A 148 2.64 38.17 -21.03
CA CYS A 148 2.01 39.47 -21.29
C CYS A 148 2.52 40.58 -20.35
N ALA A 149 2.76 40.25 -19.08
CA ALA A 149 3.32 41.21 -18.11
C ALA A 149 4.75 41.64 -18.51
N LEU A 150 5.60 40.68 -18.88
CA LEU A 150 6.95 40.94 -19.37
C LEU A 150 6.94 41.76 -20.67
N GLU A 151 6.06 41.45 -21.61
CA GLU A 151 5.93 42.20 -22.85
C GLU A 151 5.53 43.67 -22.59
N LYS A 152 4.55 43.87 -21.70
CA LYS A 152 4.13 45.22 -21.30
C LYS A 152 5.27 46.00 -20.68
N GLU A 153 6.04 45.37 -19.79
CA GLU A 153 7.20 46.00 -19.17
C GLU A 153 8.29 46.33 -20.19
N PHE A 154 8.57 45.42 -21.13
CA PHE A 154 9.51 45.69 -22.21
C PHE A 154 9.09 46.91 -23.05
N ARG A 155 7.81 47.00 -23.42
CA ARG A 155 7.25 48.17 -24.13
C ARG A 155 7.39 49.45 -23.31
N ASN A 156 7.09 49.41 -22.01
CA ASN A 156 7.26 50.58 -21.12
C ASN A 156 8.72 51.03 -21.07
N MET A 157 9.66 50.09 -20.97
CA MET A 157 11.09 50.35 -20.94
C MET A 157 11.56 50.99 -22.25
N LEU A 158 11.09 50.48 -23.39
CA LEU A 158 11.34 51.09 -24.69
C LEU A 158 10.80 52.52 -24.74
N LEU A 159 9.54 52.75 -24.37
CA LEU A 159 8.94 54.09 -24.41
C LEU A 159 9.68 55.08 -23.48
N ALA A 160 10.07 54.65 -22.29
CA ALA A 160 10.77 55.49 -21.33
C ALA A 160 12.20 55.87 -21.78
N ASN A 161 12.84 55.04 -22.60
CA ASN A 161 14.21 55.24 -23.08
C ASN A 161 14.29 55.64 -24.56
N SER A 162 13.16 55.70 -25.26
CA SER A 162 13.08 56.16 -26.64
C SER A 162 13.02 57.68 -26.64
N VAL A 163 14.00 58.31 -27.28
CA VAL A 163 13.98 59.74 -27.54
C VAL A 163 13.22 59.96 -28.85
N MET A 164 12.17 60.78 -28.82
CA MET A 164 11.60 61.31 -30.06
C MET A 164 12.59 62.34 -30.61
N LEU A 165 13.30 61.99 -31.68
CA LEU A 165 14.15 62.92 -32.40
C LEU A 165 13.26 63.92 -33.14
N ASP A 166 13.42 65.20 -32.80
CA ASP A 166 12.70 66.27 -33.44
C ASP A 166 13.23 66.47 -34.87
N ALA A 167 12.34 66.76 -35.82
CA ALA A 167 12.69 66.97 -37.23
C ALA A 167 13.90 67.91 -37.47
N PRO A 168 14.07 69.02 -36.73
CA PRO A 168 15.25 69.87 -36.90
C PRO A 168 16.57 69.22 -36.48
N ILE A 169 16.57 68.37 -35.44
CA ILE A 169 17.78 67.66 -34.98
C ILE A 169 18.22 66.63 -36.02
N ILE A 170 17.25 65.97 -36.68
CA ILE A 170 17.50 65.04 -37.77
C ILE A 170 18.11 65.77 -38.98
N SER A 171 17.58 66.95 -39.32
CA SER A 171 18.13 67.79 -40.40
C SER A 171 19.58 68.21 -40.10
N GLU A 172 19.84 68.71 -38.90
CA GLU A 172 21.17 69.18 -38.49
C GLU A 172 22.20 68.03 -38.44
N SER A 173 21.76 66.83 -38.08
CA SER A 173 22.60 65.62 -38.08
C SER A 173 22.94 65.14 -39.50
N LEU A 174 22.04 65.35 -40.46
CA LEU A 174 22.26 65.00 -41.88
C LEU A 174 23.09 66.07 -42.63
N ASP A 175 22.97 67.33 -42.23
CA ASP A 175 23.73 68.45 -42.81
C ASP A 175 25.23 68.39 -42.43
N ASN A 176 25.56 67.74 -41.31
CA ASN A 176 26.95 67.57 -40.84
C ASN A 176 27.79 66.57 -41.65
N GLU A 177 27.20 65.84 -42.61
CA GLU A 177 27.93 64.95 -43.53
C GLU A 177 28.30 65.60 -44.88
N TYR A 178 27.94 66.87 -45.11
CA TYR A 178 28.23 67.60 -46.36
C TYR A 178 29.08 68.88 -46.17
N GLY A 179 29.94 68.90 -45.14
CA GLY A 179 30.95 69.96 -44.90
C GLY A 179 32.37 69.54 -45.29
#